data_AF-A0A8T5U958-F1
#
_entry.id   AF-A0A8T5U958-F1
#
_cell.length_a   1.000
_cell.length_b   1.000
_cell.length_c   1.000
_cell.angle_alpha   90.00
_cell.angle_beta   90.00
_cell.angle_gamma   90.00
#
_symmetry.space_group_name_H-M   'P 1'
#
loop_
_entity.id
_entity.type
_entity.pdbx_description
1 polymer ?
#
loop_
_entity_poly.entity_id
_entity_poly.type
_entity_poly.pdbx_seq_one_letter_code
_entity_poly.pdbx_strand_id
1 'polypeptide(L)' 'PFGATDGAVFSKKNIPTASIGGLNLKEELAPYYHTRNDTPAVVEKEALGQFAQVCIEYLKLIDN' A
#
# COMPACT_ATOMS: atom_id res chain seq x y z
N PRO A 1 9.77 1.09 5.96
CA PRO A 1 11.16 1.51 5.70
C PRO A 1 11.23 2.84 4.96
N PHE A 2 12.24 3.67 5.23
CA PHE A 2 12.47 4.93 4.52
C PHE A 2 12.77 4.61 3.05
N GLY A 3 12.02 5.18 2.10
CA GLY A 3 12.23 4.90 0.67
C GLY A 3 11.58 3.62 0.12
N ALA A 4 10.72 2.93 0.89
CA ALA A 4 10.20 1.60 0.50
C ALA A 4 9.15 1.61 -0.62
N THR A 5 8.55 2.75 -0.91
CA THR A 5 7.50 2.91 -1.92
C THR A 5 7.71 4.20 -2.69
N ASP A 6 6.99 4.36 -3.80
CA ASP A 6 7.06 5.55 -4.66
C ASP A 6 6.70 6.84 -3.93
N GLY A 7 5.89 6.75 -2.86
CA GLY A 7 5.57 7.87 -1.97
C GLY A 7 6.81 8.60 -1.44
N ALA A 8 7.94 7.91 -1.29
CA ALA A 8 9.18 8.52 -0.83
C ALA A 8 9.74 9.60 -1.77
N VAL A 9 9.43 9.55 -3.07
CA VAL A 9 9.87 10.56 -4.03
C VAL A 9 9.14 11.89 -3.80
N PHE A 10 7.86 11.82 -3.44
CA PHE A 10 7.04 13.01 -3.14
C PHE A 10 7.45 13.64 -1.82
N SER A 11 7.68 12.84 -0.78
CA SER A 11 8.08 13.36 0.54
C SER A 11 9.44 14.08 0.50
N LYS A 12 10.40 13.59 -0.30
CA LYS A 12 11.69 14.27 -0.56
C LYS A 12 11.53 15.67 -1.17
N LYS A 13 10.40 15.96 -1.79
CA LYS A 13 10.06 17.26 -2.39
C LYS A 13 9.13 18.10 -1.51
N ASN A 14 8.92 17.72 -0.25
CA ASN A 14 7.95 18.33 0.66
C ASN A 14 6.51 18.32 0.13
N ILE A 15 6.17 17.35 -0.73
CA ILE A 15 4.80 17.14 -1.20
C ILE A 15 4.12 16.18 -0.21
N PRO A 16 2.98 16.54 0.39
CA PRO A 16 2.22 15.64 1.25
C PRO A 16 1.87 14.35 0.50
N THR A 17 2.19 13.22 1.12
CA THR A 17 2.03 11.90 0.48
C THR A 17 1.80 10.85 1.56
N ALA A 18 1.00 9.84 1.21
CA ALA A 18 0.80 8.66 2.02
C ALA A 18 1.00 7.41 1.14
N SER A 19 1.35 6.29 1.78
CA SER A 19 1.31 4.97 1.16
C SER A 19 0.59 4.03 2.10
N ILE A 20 -0.33 3.24 1.55
CA ILE A 20 -1.01 2.16 2.27
C ILE A 20 -0.53 0.83 1.67
N GLY A 21 -0.37 -0.19 2.50
CA GLY A 21 0.08 -1.51 2.05
C GLY A 21 -0.41 -2.61 2.98
N GLY A 22 -0.70 -3.78 2.44
CA GLY A 22 -1.19 -4.94 3.20
C GLY A 22 -0.09 -5.77 3.88
N LEU A 23 1.18 -5.34 3.77
CA LEU A 23 2.33 -6.07 4.30
C LEU A 23 2.76 -5.51 5.65
N ASN A 24 3.03 -6.39 6.61
CA ASN A 24 3.72 -6.04 7.84
C ASN A 24 5.22 -5.83 7.55
N LEU A 25 5.58 -4.62 7.15
CA LEU A 25 6.98 -4.27 6.84
C LEU A 25 7.87 -4.10 8.08
N LYS A 26 7.33 -4.30 9.29
CA LYS A 26 8.02 -4.00 10.56
C LYS A 26 8.41 -5.25 11.34
N GLU A 27 7.54 -6.24 11.38
CA GLU A 27 7.72 -7.43 12.23
C GLU A 27 8.04 -8.67 11.39
N GLU A 28 7.25 -8.96 10.37
CA GLU A 28 7.45 -10.13 9.51
C GLU A 28 6.92 -9.89 8.11
N LEU A 29 7.79 -10.05 7.11
CA LEU A 29 7.39 -10.03 5.71
C LEU A 29 6.61 -11.29 5.36
N ALA A 30 5.58 -11.13 4.54
CA ALA A 30 4.82 -12.27 4.04
C ALA A 30 5.77 -13.27 3.32
N PRO A 31 5.66 -14.59 3.57
CA PRO A 31 6.56 -15.59 2.99
C PRO A 31 6.57 -15.63 1.46
N TYR A 32 5.51 -15.14 0.83
CA TYR A 32 5.39 -15.07 -0.62
C TYR A 32 6.04 -13.82 -1.22
N TYR A 33 6.38 -12.80 -0.43
CA TYR A 33 6.92 -11.53 -0.91
C TYR A 33 8.21 -11.72 -1.72
N HIS A 34 8.28 -11.12 -2.92
CA HIS A 34 9.40 -11.25 -3.87
C HIS A 34 9.70 -12.71 -4.30
N THR A 35 8.71 -13.59 -4.28
CA THR A 35 8.87 -14.98 -4.73
C THR A 35 7.90 -15.30 -5.86
N ARG A 36 8.13 -16.43 -6.53
CA ARG A 36 7.19 -17.00 -7.50
C ARG A 36 5.83 -17.42 -6.91
N ASN A 37 5.71 -17.44 -5.58
CA ASN A 37 4.50 -17.81 -4.87
C ASN A 37 3.59 -16.60 -4.63
N ASP A 38 4.06 -15.39 -4.94
CA ASP A 38 3.23 -14.19 -4.98
C ASP A 38 2.28 -14.26 -6.18
N THR A 39 1.10 -14.84 -5.94
CA THR A 39 0.11 -15.18 -6.95
C THR A 39 -1.27 -14.70 -6.51
N PRO A 40 -2.26 -14.60 -7.40
CA PRO A 40 -3.62 -14.24 -7.00
C PRO A 40 -4.23 -15.14 -5.90
N ALA A 41 -3.69 -16.34 -5.70
CA ALA A 41 -4.15 -17.27 -4.67
C ALA A 41 -3.85 -16.80 -3.24
N VAL A 42 -2.86 -15.91 -3.03
CA VAL A 42 -2.53 -15.38 -1.70
C VAL A 42 -3.19 -14.03 -1.40
N VAL A 43 -4.01 -13.51 -2.32
CA VAL A 43 -4.72 -12.24 -2.16
C VAL A 43 -5.97 -12.46 -1.32
N GLU A 44 -6.10 -11.68 -0.24
CA GLU A 44 -7.32 -11.61 0.56
C GLU A 44 -8.30 -10.63 -0.09
N LYS A 45 -9.49 -11.12 -0.45
CA LYS A 45 -10.46 -10.41 -1.29
C LYS A 45 -11.13 -9.27 -0.54
N GLU A 46 -11.43 -9.46 0.75
CA GLU A 46 -12.09 -8.43 1.55
C GLU A 46 -11.16 -7.24 1.77
N ALA A 47 -9.89 -7.50 2.10
CA ALA A 47 -8.84 -6.52 2.24
C ALA A 47 -8.62 -5.74 0.94
N LEU A 48 -8.61 -6.41 -0.22
CA LEU A 48 -8.52 -5.72 -1.51
C LEU A 48 -9.69 -4.75 -1.73
N GLY A 49 -10.91 -5.17 -1.39
CA GLY A 49 -12.09 -4.30 -1.43
C GLY A 49 -12.00 -3.11 -0.48
N GLN A 50 -11.53 -3.34 0.75
CA GLN A 50 -11.32 -2.29 1.74
C GLN A 50 -10.26 -1.27 1.27
N PHE A 51 -9.16 -1.74 0.68
CA PHE A 51 -8.12 -0.87 0.11
C PHE A 51 -8.67 0.04 -0.99
N ALA A 52 -9.44 -0.53 -1.92
CA ALA A 52 -10.08 0.25 -2.98
C ALA A 52 -11.02 1.32 -2.40
N GLN A 53 -11.81 0.96 -1.39
CA GLN A 53 -12.72 1.90 -0.73
C GLN A 53 -11.98 3.04 -0.04
N VAL A 54 -10.88 2.76 0.66
CA VAL A 54 -10.05 3.79 1.31
C VAL A 54 -9.49 4.77 0.28
N CYS A 55 -9.00 4.27 -0.86
CA CYS A 55 -8.52 5.14 -1.95
C CYS A 55 -9.62 6.04 -2.50
N ILE A 56 -10.83 5.50 -2.73
CA ILE A 56 -11.97 6.26 -3.23
C ILE A 56 -12.38 7.35 -2.23
N GLU A 57 -12.50 7.02 -0.95
CA GLU A 57 -12.88 8.01 0.08
C GLU A 57 -11.81 9.07 0.29
N TYR A 58 -10.52 8.72 0.16
CA TYR A 58 -9.44 9.69 0.20
C TYR A 58 -9.50 10.67 -0.97
N LEU A 59 -9.77 10.18 -2.20
CA LEU A 59 -9.94 11.05 -3.37
C LEU A 59 -11.13 12.00 -3.20
N LYS A 60 -12.28 11.50 -2.73
CA LYS A 60 -13.44 12.34 -2.41
C LYS A 60 -13.09 13.40 -1.36
N LEU A 61 -12.31 13.06 -0.35
CA LEU A 61 -11.91 14.02 0.70
C LEU A 61 -11.06 15.16 0.15
N ILE A 62 -10.17 14.90 -0.82
CA ILE A 62 -9.26 15.93 -1.37
C ILE A 62 -9.86 16.73 -2.54
N ASP A 63 -10.84 16.16 -3.26
CA ASP A 63 -11.49 16.81 -4.41
C ASP A 63 -12.73 17.65 -4.02
N ASN A 64 -13.19 17.54 -2.78
CA ASN A 64 -14.27 18.37 -2.20
C ASN A 64 -13.76 19.75 -1.75
#